data_AF-A0A9Q3V9H3-F1
#
_entry.id   AF-A0A9Q3V9H3-F1
#
_cell.length_a   1.000
_cell.length_b   1.000
_cell.length_c   1.000
_cell.angle_alpha   90.00
_cell.angle_beta   90.00
_cell.angle_gamma   90.00
#
_symmetry.space_group_name_H-M   'P 1'
#
loop_
_entity.id
_entity.type
_entity.pdbx_description
1 polymer ?
#
loop_
_entity_poly.entity_id
_entity_poly.type
_entity_poly.pdbx_seq_one_letter_code
_entity_poly.pdbx_strand_id
1 'polypeptide(L)'
;MPIICEQKSAEKKEIKENLLRQANKNGFDNEVGGVTNRCTGMFDILATFEKGTKEYNEMEYRIICMQGYQQEVIDSVKGVVAKEVPKHWYDYNAVKINGNESEETKQWKLKQQKLLSNKKPYFFIYNYKQTMNTYKKYLKDSDTSALIKFGMTIDELKNKVNKTEEEIEFITYFDLLMPISTSNSTMNRIAWALENKFKDINILIESEKDFDTSIMKTNHTYPKDKYIQIEELYKQYKTDVSQHIITCKNKNLNEKKELRTTFINRFREKASKICSNKYVLCNILIDMCYSNKESKQFVWDICGSTIVNNLLKKHGNIIRYPIIVEDKEDFIWNGHKYKIIERNIEEGCDGFKC
;
A
#
# COMPACT_ATOMS: atom_id res chain seq x y z
N MET A 1 22.44 27.97 -15.73
CA MET A 1 23.27 28.84 -14.86
C MET A 1 23.09 28.36 -13.43
N PRO A 2 24.15 28.21 -12.63
CA PRO A 2 23.99 27.93 -11.20
C PRO A 2 23.24 29.09 -10.55
N ILE A 3 22.23 28.78 -9.76
CA ILE A 3 21.42 29.78 -9.05
C ILE A 3 22.22 30.19 -7.81
N ILE A 4 22.63 31.45 -7.77
CA ILE A 4 23.34 32.04 -6.64
C ILE A 4 22.27 32.68 -5.74
N CYS A 5 21.93 32.01 -4.64
CA CYS A 5 21.07 32.58 -3.62
C CYS A 5 21.92 33.43 -2.67
N GLU A 6 21.59 34.72 -2.54
CA GLU A 6 22.21 35.58 -1.53
C GLU A 6 21.86 35.08 -0.13
N GLN A 7 22.87 34.64 0.62
CA GLN A 7 22.69 34.06 1.94
C GLN A 7 22.61 35.15 3.01
N LYS A 8 21.58 35.09 3.84
CA LYS A 8 21.52 35.89 5.07
C LYS A 8 22.40 35.24 6.13
N SER A 9 23.38 35.98 6.62
CA SER A 9 24.19 35.52 7.75
C SER A 9 23.43 35.73 9.05
N ALA A 10 23.35 34.67 9.86
CA ALA A 10 22.90 34.79 11.24
C ALA A 10 23.95 35.56 12.06
N GLU A 11 23.52 36.10 13.20
CA GLU A 11 24.40 36.76 14.14
C GLU A 11 25.52 35.80 14.61
N LYS A 12 26.78 36.26 14.58
CA LYS A 12 27.92 35.44 15.00
C LYS A 12 27.81 35.14 16.49
N LYS A 13 27.82 33.85 16.86
CA LYS A 13 27.76 33.38 18.25
C LYS A 13 28.89 32.40 18.51
N GLU A 14 29.44 32.45 19.72
CA GLU A 14 30.38 31.42 20.22
C GLU A 14 29.62 30.10 20.41
N ILE A 15 30.14 29.00 19.85
CA ILE A 15 29.46 27.70 19.86
C ILE A 15 29.49 27.13 21.29
N LYS A 16 28.30 27.01 21.90
CA LYS A 16 28.09 26.40 23.23
C LYS A 16 27.12 25.24 23.12
N GLU A 17 27.22 24.26 24.02
CA GLU A 17 26.39 23.05 23.98
C GLU A 17 24.88 23.35 23.99
N ASN A 18 24.44 24.35 24.77
CA ASN A 18 23.05 24.78 24.80
C ASN A 18 22.55 25.30 23.44
N LEU A 19 23.41 26.00 22.67
CA LEU A 19 23.06 26.49 21.34
C LEU A 19 22.94 25.33 20.32
N LEU A 20 23.80 24.31 20.43
CA LEU A 20 23.69 23.10 19.61
C LEU A 20 22.40 22.33 19.91
N ARG A 21 22.05 22.17 21.19
CA ARG A 21 20.78 21.55 21.60
C ARG A 21 19.58 22.32 21.05
N GLN A 22 19.60 23.65 21.11
CA GLN A 22 18.54 24.49 20.55
C GLN A 22 18.47 24.41 19.03
N ALA A 23 19.60 24.44 18.32
CA ALA A 23 19.63 24.29 16.86
C ALA A 23 19.07 22.93 16.42
N ASN A 24 19.46 21.85 17.11
CA ASN A 24 18.87 20.53 16.87
C ASN A 24 17.35 20.53 17.13
N LYS A 25 16.91 21.16 18.24
CA LYS A 25 15.48 21.31 18.54
C LYS A 25 14.73 22.05 17.42
N ASN A 26 15.31 23.14 16.92
CA ASN A 26 14.76 23.93 15.82
C ASN A 26 14.73 23.18 14.48
N GLY A 27 15.56 22.14 14.32
CA GLY A 27 15.57 21.28 13.14
C GLY A 27 14.39 20.30 13.09
N PHE A 28 13.80 19.94 14.23
CA PHE A 28 12.61 19.09 14.27
C PHE A 28 11.37 19.88 13.80
N ASP A 29 10.50 19.21 13.03
CA ASP A 29 9.28 19.77 12.43
C ASP A 29 9.49 21.00 11.52
N ASN A 30 10.70 21.13 10.97
CA ASN A 30 10.99 22.13 9.95
C ASN A 30 10.14 21.91 8.66
N GLU A 31 9.56 22.99 8.12
CA GLU A 31 8.76 23.04 6.89
C GLU A 31 9.49 22.64 5.58
N VAL A 32 10.77 22.28 5.63
CA VAL A 32 11.61 21.96 4.44
C VAL A 32 10.98 20.88 3.58
N GLY A 33 10.41 19.84 4.21
CA GLY A 33 9.68 18.77 3.51
C GLY A 33 8.41 19.27 2.81
N GLY A 34 7.74 20.28 3.38
CA GLY A 34 6.59 20.94 2.76
C GLY A 34 6.99 21.74 1.53
N VAL A 35 8.07 22.52 1.62
CA VAL A 35 8.61 23.32 0.50
C VAL A 35 9.09 22.42 -0.63
N THR A 36 9.84 21.35 -0.35
CA THR A 36 10.33 20.42 -1.37
C THR A 36 9.19 19.69 -2.08
N ASN A 37 8.17 19.26 -1.33
CA ASN A 37 6.98 18.64 -1.91
C ASN A 37 6.23 19.59 -2.85
N ARG A 38 6.05 20.86 -2.47
CA ARG A 38 5.45 21.90 -3.32
C ARG A 38 6.29 22.12 -4.60
N CYS A 39 7.61 22.21 -4.46
CA CYS A 39 8.52 22.36 -5.60
C CYS A 39 8.43 21.16 -6.56
N THR A 40 8.30 19.96 -6.02
CA THR A 40 8.14 18.75 -6.83
C THR A 40 6.83 18.76 -7.62
N GLY A 41 5.74 19.28 -7.05
CA GLY A 41 4.50 19.52 -7.78
C GLY A 41 4.66 20.54 -8.91
N MET A 42 5.50 21.57 -8.74
CA MET A 42 5.76 22.55 -9.80
C MET A 42 6.49 21.95 -11.00
N PHE A 43 7.43 21.02 -10.80
CA PHE A 43 8.05 20.28 -11.91
C PHE A 43 7.01 19.45 -12.68
N ASP A 44 6.00 18.95 -11.99
CA ASP A 44 4.93 18.19 -12.60
C ASP A 44 3.98 19.07 -13.42
N ILE A 45 3.69 20.29 -12.95
CA ILE A 45 2.95 21.29 -13.74
C ILE A 45 3.79 21.81 -14.91
N LEU A 46 5.08 22.07 -14.72
CA LEU A 46 6.01 22.50 -15.77
C LEU A 46 5.98 21.55 -16.98
N ALA A 47 5.86 20.24 -16.72
CA ALA A 47 5.78 19.22 -17.77
C ALA A 47 4.50 19.28 -18.62
N THR A 48 3.50 20.09 -18.23
CA THR A 48 2.29 20.33 -19.04
C THR A 48 2.45 21.49 -20.03
N PHE A 49 3.49 22.31 -19.88
CA PHE A 49 3.75 23.47 -20.74
C PHE A 49 4.83 23.19 -21.77
N GLU A 50 4.65 23.76 -22.96
CA GLU A 50 5.69 23.76 -23.98
C GLU A 50 6.81 24.76 -23.62
N LYS A 51 8.06 24.34 -23.84
CA LYS A 51 9.24 25.14 -23.51
C LYS A 51 9.23 26.47 -24.26
N GLY A 52 9.43 27.56 -23.54
CA GLY A 52 9.46 28.92 -24.09
C GLY A 52 8.11 29.66 -24.08
N THR A 53 7.01 28.97 -23.73
CA THR A 53 5.73 29.64 -23.45
C THR A 53 5.83 30.54 -22.21
N LYS A 54 4.93 31.52 -22.08
CA LYS A 54 4.92 32.43 -20.92
C LYS A 54 4.70 31.66 -19.63
N GLU A 55 3.81 30.67 -19.68
CA GLU A 55 3.49 29.78 -18.56
C GLU A 55 4.69 28.90 -18.16
N TYR A 56 5.43 28.36 -19.13
CA TYR A 56 6.65 27.62 -18.88
C TYR A 56 7.70 28.48 -18.17
N ASN A 57 7.97 29.68 -18.70
CA ASN A 57 9.01 30.57 -18.16
C ASN A 57 8.67 31.05 -16.75
N GLU A 58 7.39 31.36 -16.49
CA GLU A 58 6.89 31.72 -15.16
C GLU A 58 6.99 30.55 -14.18
N MET A 59 6.65 29.32 -14.60
CA MET A 59 6.79 28.14 -13.75
C MET A 59 8.26 27.81 -13.45
N GLU A 60 9.15 27.95 -14.44
CA GLU A 60 10.59 27.80 -14.27
C GLU A 60 11.13 28.83 -13.27
N TYR A 61 10.70 30.10 -13.37
CA TYR A 61 11.01 31.13 -12.40
C TYR A 61 10.55 30.77 -10.98
N ARG A 62 9.32 30.24 -10.81
CA ARG A 62 8.83 29.79 -9.50
C ARG A 62 9.67 28.65 -8.93
N ILE A 63 10.06 27.68 -9.75
CA ILE A 63 10.94 26.58 -9.34
C ILE A 63 12.29 27.12 -8.85
N ILE A 64 12.85 28.12 -9.53
CA ILE A 64 14.08 28.80 -9.10
C ILE A 64 13.86 29.47 -7.73
N CYS A 65 12.77 30.20 -7.55
CA CYS A 65 12.42 30.79 -6.25
C CYS A 65 12.24 29.73 -5.14
N MET A 66 11.65 28.58 -5.46
CA MET A 66 11.45 27.48 -4.51
C MET A 66 12.76 26.93 -3.96
N GLN A 67 13.84 26.93 -4.74
CA GLN A 67 15.17 26.58 -4.24
C GLN A 67 15.67 27.59 -3.21
N GLY A 68 15.42 28.89 -3.44
CA GLY A 68 15.69 29.94 -2.46
C GLY A 68 14.89 29.76 -1.18
N TYR A 69 13.58 29.50 -1.27
CA TYR A 69 12.74 29.21 -0.11
C TYR A 69 13.22 27.97 0.66
N GLN A 70 13.62 26.90 -0.04
CA GLN A 70 14.14 25.70 0.60
C GLN A 70 15.42 26.01 1.39
N GLN A 71 16.33 26.82 0.85
CA GLN A 71 17.54 27.23 1.55
C GLN A 71 17.24 28.12 2.75
N GLU A 72 16.39 29.14 2.60
CA GLU A 72 16.00 30.01 3.72
C GLU A 72 15.38 29.20 4.88
N VAL A 73 14.56 28.19 4.56
CA VAL A 73 13.95 27.29 5.54
C VAL A 73 14.99 26.38 6.21
N ILE A 74 16.04 25.93 5.51
CA ILE A 74 17.16 25.22 6.13
C ILE A 74 17.97 26.16 7.05
N ASP A 75 18.22 27.39 6.60
CA ASP A 75 18.94 28.39 7.39
C ASP A 75 18.14 28.87 8.61
N SER A 76 16.83 28.66 8.64
CA SER A 76 16.01 28.96 9.82
C SER A 76 16.40 28.16 11.06
N VAL A 77 16.98 26.97 10.86
CA VAL A 77 17.56 26.16 11.95
C VAL A 77 18.71 26.92 12.64
N LYS A 78 19.41 27.78 11.89
CA LYS A 78 20.49 28.64 12.38
C LYS A 78 19.97 29.96 12.98
N GLY A 79 18.66 30.17 13.04
CA GLY A 79 18.02 31.37 13.58
C GLY A 79 17.69 32.45 12.54
N VAL A 80 17.74 32.13 11.24
CA VAL A 80 17.31 33.04 10.17
C VAL A 80 15.78 33.02 10.04
N VAL A 81 15.15 34.17 9.81
CA VAL A 81 13.71 34.20 9.49
C VAL A 81 13.52 33.84 8.01
N ALA A 82 12.94 32.67 7.76
CA ALA A 82 12.60 32.20 6.41
C ALA A 82 11.34 32.89 5.90
N LYS A 83 11.31 33.25 4.61
CA LYS A 83 10.09 33.73 3.96
C LYS A 83 9.15 32.57 3.68
N GLU A 84 7.85 32.85 3.72
CA GLU A 84 6.83 31.88 3.32
C GLU A 84 6.64 31.84 1.79
N VAL A 85 6.39 30.64 1.28
CA VAL A 85 6.02 30.44 -0.13
C VAL A 85 4.66 31.10 -0.39
N PRO A 86 4.49 31.88 -1.47
CA PRO A 86 3.23 32.54 -1.76
C PRO A 86 2.08 31.53 -1.90
N LYS A 87 1.00 31.72 -1.13
CA LYS A 87 -0.14 30.78 -1.08
C LYS A 87 -0.78 30.54 -2.45
N HIS A 88 -0.85 31.58 -3.29
CA HIS A 88 -1.41 31.49 -4.64
C HIS A 88 -0.64 30.55 -5.60
N TRP A 89 0.52 30.02 -5.20
CA TRP A 89 1.27 29.04 -5.99
C TRP A 89 0.81 27.60 -5.75
N TYR A 90 0.18 27.29 -4.62
CA TYR A 90 -0.16 25.91 -4.24
C TYR A 90 -1.53 25.74 -3.57
N ASP A 91 -2.15 26.81 -3.06
CA ASP A 91 -3.46 26.76 -2.42
C ASP A 91 -4.55 27.28 -3.38
N TYR A 92 -5.47 26.39 -3.76
CA TYR A 92 -6.60 26.74 -4.63
C TYR A 92 -7.49 27.82 -4.01
N ASN A 93 -7.63 27.84 -2.68
CA ASN A 93 -8.48 28.82 -2.01
C ASN A 93 -7.95 30.25 -2.17
N ALA A 94 -6.63 30.41 -2.30
CA ALA A 94 -6.00 31.71 -2.54
C ALA A 94 -6.29 32.28 -3.95
N VAL A 95 -6.69 31.42 -4.90
CA VAL A 95 -6.96 31.79 -6.30
C VAL A 95 -8.40 31.50 -6.73
N LYS A 96 -9.28 31.16 -5.78
CA LYS A 96 -10.70 30.90 -6.05
C LYS A 96 -11.38 32.19 -6.48
N ILE A 97 -12.10 32.15 -7.61
CA ILE A 97 -12.84 33.30 -8.13
C ILE A 97 -14.17 33.42 -7.40
N ASN A 98 -14.49 34.62 -6.93
CA ASN A 98 -15.78 34.93 -6.30
C ASN A 98 -16.62 35.83 -7.22
N GLY A 99 -17.94 35.80 -7.08
CA GLY A 99 -18.87 36.53 -7.97
C GLY A 99 -18.67 38.05 -7.99
N ASN A 100 -18.25 38.63 -6.85
CA ASN A 100 -18.18 40.08 -6.63
C ASN A 100 -16.80 40.70 -6.96
N GLU A 101 -15.95 40.02 -7.73
CA GLU A 101 -14.58 40.48 -8.01
C GLU A 101 -14.47 41.27 -9.32
N SER A 102 -13.54 42.22 -9.37
CA SER A 102 -13.26 43.00 -10.59
C SER A 102 -12.76 42.08 -11.73
N GLU A 103 -13.00 42.48 -12.97
CA GLU A 103 -12.60 41.69 -14.13
C GLU A 103 -11.07 41.47 -14.16
N GLU A 104 -10.28 42.48 -13.80
CA GLU A 104 -8.82 42.35 -13.69
C GLU A 104 -8.41 41.28 -12.65
N THR A 105 -9.09 41.24 -11.50
CA THR A 105 -8.83 40.23 -10.46
C THR A 105 -9.18 38.83 -10.94
N LYS A 106 -10.30 38.68 -11.66
CA LYS A 106 -10.72 37.41 -12.26
C LYS A 106 -9.69 36.91 -13.27
N GLN A 107 -9.24 37.78 -14.17
CA GLN A 107 -8.23 37.46 -15.17
C GLN A 107 -6.88 37.08 -14.54
N TRP A 108 -6.46 37.79 -13.48
CA TRP A 108 -5.27 37.42 -12.73
C TRP A 108 -5.41 36.04 -12.08
N LYS A 109 -6.53 35.75 -11.40
CA LYS A 109 -6.79 34.45 -10.76
C LYS A 109 -6.83 33.31 -11.77
N LEU A 110 -7.45 33.50 -12.93
CA LEU A 110 -7.44 32.51 -14.02
C LEU A 110 -6.02 32.17 -14.48
N LYS A 111 -5.14 33.18 -14.61
CA LYS A 111 -3.72 32.95 -14.90
C LYS A 111 -3.02 32.18 -13.79
N GLN A 112 -3.29 32.50 -12.52
CA GLN A 112 -2.69 31.78 -11.39
C GLN A 112 -3.18 30.34 -11.29
N GLN A 113 -4.45 30.07 -11.57
CA GLN A 113 -5.01 28.71 -11.57
C GLN A 113 -4.34 27.80 -12.59
N LYS A 114 -3.95 28.33 -13.76
CA LYS A 114 -3.16 27.57 -14.76
C LYS A 114 -1.80 27.14 -14.21
N LEU A 115 -1.19 27.97 -13.36
CA LEU A 115 0.14 27.76 -12.79
C LEU A 115 0.10 27.16 -11.38
N LEU A 116 -1.06 26.65 -10.95
CA LEU A 116 -1.27 26.20 -9.57
C LEU A 116 -0.73 24.78 -9.36
N SER A 117 0.14 24.62 -8.38
CA SER A 117 0.69 23.32 -7.95
C SER A 117 -0.02 22.80 -6.70
N ASN A 118 -1.35 22.62 -6.77
CA ASN A 118 -2.17 22.15 -5.64
C ASN A 118 -2.31 20.62 -5.55
N LYS A 119 -1.97 19.89 -6.61
CA LYS A 119 -2.03 18.42 -6.66
C LYS A 119 -0.63 17.83 -6.55
N LYS A 120 -0.53 16.69 -5.84
CA LYS A 120 0.72 15.92 -5.77
C LYS A 120 0.91 15.12 -7.08
N PRO A 121 2.13 14.99 -7.61
CA PRO A 121 2.42 14.14 -8.77
C PRO A 121 2.02 12.67 -8.52
N TYR A 122 1.67 11.95 -9.58
CA TYR A 122 1.23 10.54 -9.50
C TYR A 122 2.18 9.67 -8.68
N PHE A 123 3.49 9.76 -8.90
CA PHE A 123 4.46 8.91 -8.19
C PHE A 123 4.44 9.07 -6.65
N PHE A 124 3.88 10.16 -6.11
CA PHE A 124 3.75 10.36 -4.67
C PHE A 124 2.84 9.34 -3.98
N ILE A 125 2.01 8.60 -4.73
CA ILE A 125 1.23 7.49 -4.17
C ILE A 125 2.14 6.46 -3.49
N TYR A 126 3.36 6.27 -3.98
CA TYR A 126 4.33 5.34 -3.40
C TYR A 126 5.03 5.88 -2.15
N ASN A 127 5.08 7.20 -1.99
CA ASN A 127 5.70 7.85 -0.84
C ASN A 127 4.72 7.95 0.35
N TYR A 128 3.43 8.12 0.07
CA TYR A 128 2.42 8.40 1.09
C TYR A 128 1.22 7.47 0.99
N LYS A 129 1.06 6.59 1.99
CA LYS A 129 -0.06 5.64 2.10
C LYS A 129 -1.43 6.31 2.04
N GLN A 130 -1.58 7.47 2.67
CA GLN A 130 -2.84 8.23 2.61
C GLN A 130 -3.16 8.70 1.19
N THR A 131 -2.16 9.20 0.45
CA THR A 131 -2.32 9.62 -0.95
C THR A 131 -2.71 8.44 -1.84
N MET A 132 -2.07 7.27 -1.67
CA MET A 132 -2.47 6.03 -2.35
C MET A 132 -3.92 5.64 -2.05
N ASN A 133 -4.33 5.70 -0.78
CA ASN A 133 -5.69 5.34 -0.38
C ASN A 133 -6.73 6.29 -0.99
N THR A 134 -6.49 7.60 -0.93
CA THR A 134 -7.38 8.61 -1.53
C THR A 134 -7.49 8.41 -3.04
N TYR A 135 -6.36 8.17 -3.72
CA TYR A 135 -6.34 7.89 -5.15
C TYR A 135 -7.14 6.64 -5.51
N LYS A 136 -6.88 5.50 -4.85
CA LYS A 136 -7.61 4.25 -5.10
C LYS A 136 -9.09 4.34 -4.78
N LYS A 137 -9.44 5.03 -3.70
CA LYS A 137 -10.84 5.27 -3.33
C LYS A 137 -11.54 6.10 -4.42
N TYR A 138 -10.91 7.18 -4.87
CA TYR A 138 -11.45 8.02 -5.93
C TYR A 138 -11.71 7.21 -7.20
N LEU A 139 -10.73 6.44 -7.69
CA LEU A 139 -10.93 5.58 -8.87
C LEU A 139 -12.11 4.63 -8.70
N LYS A 140 -12.19 3.93 -7.56
CA LYS A 140 -13.27 2.97 -7.30
C LYS A 140 -14.65 3.64 -7.24
N ASP A 141 -14.76 4.77 -6.55
CA ASP A 141 -16.01 5.50 -6.37
C ASP A 141 -16.47 6.09 -7.72
N SER A 142 -15.53 6.62 -8.51
CA SER A 142 -15.80 7.13 -9.85
C SER A 142 -16.16 6.01 -10.83
N ASP A 143 -15.48 4.85 -10.81
CA ASP A 143 -15.85 3.67 -11.62
C ASP A 143 -17.24 3.16 -11.26
N THR A 144 -17.57 3.09 -9.98
CA THR A 144 -18.91 2.70 -9.52
C THR A 144 -19.96 3.67 -10.05
N SER A 145 -19.66 4.97 -10.03
CA SER A 145 -20.55 6.01 -10.57
C SER A 145 -20.72 5.91 -12.08
N ALA A 146 -19.63 5.65 -12.82
CA ALA A 146 -19.65 5.46 -14.26
C ALA A 146 -20.44 4.20 -14.66
N LEU A 147 -20.28 3.10 -13.92
CA LEU A 147 -21.04 1.87 -14.13
C LEU A 147 -22.54 2.07 -13.89
N ILE A 148 -22.91 2.80 -12.84
CA ILE A 148 -24.32 3.10 -12.54
C ILE A 148 -24.93 4.00 -13.63
N LYS A 149 -24.20 5.02 -14.08
CA LYS A 149 -24.74 6.03 -15.00
C LYS A 149 -24.70 5.58 -16.47
N PHE A 150 -23.65 4.88 -16.89
CA PHE A 150 -23.38 4.56 -18.29
C PHE A 150 -23.21 3.06 -18.57
N GLY A 151 -23.22 2.20 -17.55
CA GLY A 151 -23.00 0.75 -17.71
C GLY A 151 -21.57 0.36 -18.10
N MET A 152 -20.61 1.29 -17.99
CA MET A 152 -19.22 1.13 -18.42
C MET A 152 -18.27 1.65 -17.34
N THR A 153 -17.07 1.06 -17.26
CA THR A 153 -15.97 1.58 -16.44
C THR A 153 -15.42 2.89 -17.00
N ILE A 154 -14.64 3.63 -16.21
CA ILE A 154 -14.04 4.89 -16.68
C ILE A 154 -13.07 4.67 -17.83
N ASP A 155 -12.29 3.59 -17.76
CA ASP A 155 -11.34 3.26 -18.83
C ASP A 155 -12.05 2.93 -20.14
N GLU A 156 -13.16 2.18 -20.09
CA GLU A 156 -14.01 1.92 -21.26
C GLU A 156 -14.62 3.22 -21.79
N LEU A 157 -15.10 4.08 -20.90
CA LEU A 157 -15.69 5.36 -21.24
C LEU A 157 -14.69 6.29 -21.94
N LYS A 158 -13.44 6.34 -21.46
CA LYS A 158 -12.35 7.13 -22.06
C LYS A 158 -12.00 6.62 -23.46
N ASN A 159 -12.01 5.30 -23.67
CA ASN A 159 -11.66 4.66 -24.94
C ASN A 159 -12.79 4.62 -25.98
N LYS A 160 -14.04 4.94 -25.60
CA LYS A 160 -15.19 5.00 -26.50
C LYS A 160 -14.97 6.02 -27.63
N VAL A 161 -15.20 5.62 -28.89
CA VAL A 161 -15.01 6.49 -30.07
C VAL A 161 -16.02 7.63 -30.12
N ASN A 162 -17.31 7.31 -29.98
CA ASN A 162 -18.41 8.30 -29.99
C ASN A 162 -18.91 8.54 -28.57
N LYS A 163 -18.58 9.71 -28.00
CA LYS A 163 -18.99 10.12 -26.65
C LYS A 163 -20.15 11.10 -26.74
N THR A 164 -21.14 10.94 -25.87
CA THR A 164 -22.23 11.93 -25.68
C THR A 164 -21.71 13.12 -24.86
N GLU A 165 -22.43 14.24 -24.90
CA GLU A 165 -22.08 15.45 -24.13
C GLU A 165 -21.96 15.15 -22.62
N GLU A 166 -22.89 14.35 -22.08
CA GLU A 166 -22.85 13.93 -20.67
C GLU A 166 -21.63 13.07 -20.32
N GLU A 167 -21.17 12.22 -21.25
CA GLU A 167 -19.98 11.39 -21.05
C GLU A 167 -18.71 12.26 -21.09
N ILE A 168 -18.65 13.25 -21.98
CA ILE A 168 -17.55 14.22 -22.06
C ILE A 168 -17.50 15.07 -20.79
N GLU A 169 -18.63 15.57 -20.33
CA GLU A 169 -18.75 16.34 -19.08
C GLU A 169 -18.28 15.48 -17.89
N PHE A 170 -18.73 14.23 -17.80
CA PHE A 170 -18.30 13.31 -16.74
C PHE A 170 -16.79 13.06 -16.74
N ILE A 171 -16.18 12.80 -17.91
CA ILE A 171 -14.72 12.62 -18.02
C ILE A 171 -13.99 13.89 -17.62
N THR A 172 -14.50 15.06 -18.04
CA THR A 172 -13.89 16.36 -17.71
C THR A 172 -13.89 16.59 -16.20
N TYR A 173 -15.02 16.34 -15.53
CA TYR A 173 -15.10 16.41 -14.07
C TYR A 173 -14.21 15.36 -13.39
N PHE A 174 -14.12 14.15 -13.94
CA PHE A 174 -13.27 13.10 -13.42
C PHE A 174 -11.79 13.52 -13.42
N ASP A 175 -11.29 14.06 -14.53
CA ASP A 175 -9.89 14.52 -14.62
C ASP A 175 -9.64 15.76 -13.76
N LEU A 176 -10.62 16.68 -13.68
CA LEU A 176 -10.55 17.89 -12.85
C LEU A 176 -10.50 17.56 -11.35
N LEU A 177 -11.31 16.62 -10.88
CA LEU A 177 -11.41 16.24 -9.47
C LEU A 177 -10.39 15.19 -9.04
N MET A 178 -9.56 14.70 -9.96
CA MET A 178 -8.52 13.72 -9.65
C MET A 178 -7.60 14.23 -8.52
N PRO A 179 -7.39 13.45 -7.44
CA PRO A 179 -6.70 13.93 -6.24
C PRO A 179 -5.18 14.07 -6.43
N ILE A 180 -4.65 13.53 -7.52
CA ILE A 180 -3.23 13.58 -7.91
C ILE A 180 -3.12 14.16 -9.32
N SER A 181 -1.94 14.64 -9.67
CA SER A 181 -1.63 15.07 -11.02
C SER A 181 -1.05 13.90 -11.82
N THR A 182 -1.61 13.68 -13.01
CA THR A 182 -1.19 12.64 -13.96
C THR A 182 -0.47 13.26 -15.15
N SER A 183 0.23 14.37 -14.95
CA SER A 183 1.01 14.99 -16.02
C SER A 183 2.15 14.09 -16.48
N ASN A 184 2.66 14.33 -17.68
CA ASN A 184 3.74 13.53 -18.27
C ASN A 184 5.14 13.92 -17.75
N SER A 185 5.24 14.23 -16.45
CA SER A 185 6.50 14.55 -15.80
C SER A 185 7.46 13.35 -15.81
N THR A 186 8.76 13.62 -15.78
CA THR A 186 9.79 12.58 -15.84
C THR A 186 9.59 11.51 -14.77
N MET A 187 9.24 11.91 -13.55
CA MET A 187 9.02 10.97 -12.44
C MET A 187 7.76 10.12 -12.62
N ASN A 188 6.65 10.70 -13.11
CA ASN A 188 5.44 9.92 -13.41
C ASN A 188 5.70 8.92 -14.54
N ARG A 189 6.43 9.34 -15.59
CA ARG A 189 6.83 8.45 -16.69
C ARG A 189 7.65 7.27 -16.21
N ILE A 190 8.61 7.50 -15.31
CA ILE A 190 9.42 6.44 -14.72
C ILE A 190 8.53 5.50 -13.89
N ALA A 191 7.61 6.04 -13.09
CA ALA A 191 6.67 5.24 -12.31
C ALA A 191 5.82 4.33 -13.22
N TRP A 192 5.22 4.86 -14.28
CA TRP A 192 4.44 4.06 -15.24
C TRP A 192 5.28 3.06 -16.01
N ALA A 193 6.52 3.42 -16.39
CA ALA A 193 7.44 2.50 -17.05
C ALA A 193 7.78 1.30 -16.16
N LEU A 194 8.00 1.54 -14.87
CA LEU A 194 8.20 0.48 -13.88
C LEU A 194 6.93 -0.36 -13.72
N GLU A 195 5.77 0.25 -13.49
CA GLU A 195 4.50 -0.47 -13.36
C GLU A 195 4.24 -1.40 -14.55
N ASN A 196 4.47 -0.93 -15.77
CA ASN A 196 4.31 -1.73 -16.99
C ASN A 196 5.30 -2.89 -17.06
N LYS A 197 6.56 -2.70 -16.63
CA LYS A 197 7.55 -3.79 -16.59
C LYS A 197 7.23 -4.85 -15.55
N PHE A 198 6.58 -4.49 -14.45
CA PHE A 198 6.26 -5.40 -13.35
C PHE A 198 4.83 -5.95 -13.38
N LYS A 199 4.02 -5.57 -14.39
CA LYS A 199 2.61 -6.00 -14.52
C LYS A 199 2.44 -7.52 -14.51
N ASP A 200 3.37 -8.24 -15.14
CA ASP A 200 3.29 -9.69 -15.32
C ASP A 200 4.02 -10.49 -14.23
N ILE A 201 4.76 -9.84 -13.33
CA ILE A 201 5.54 -10.56 -12.30
C ILE A 201 4.66 -11.31 -11.30
N ASN A 202 3.48 -10.77 -10.98
CA ASN A 202 2.54 -11.50 -10.13
C ASN A 202 2.02 -12.79 -10.79
N ILE A 203 1.88 -12.81 -12.13
CA ILE A 203 1.48 -14.01 -12.88
C ILE A 203 2.63 -15.04 -12.85
N LEU A 204 3.87 -14.57 -12.99
CA LEU A 204 5.05 -15.43 -12.99
C LEU A 204 5.27 -16.11 -11.62
N ILE A 205 5.10 -15.38 -10.51
CA ILE A 205 5.25 -15.94 -9.15
C ILE A 205 4.16 -16.98 -8.83
N GLU A 206 2.93 -16.78 -9.30
CA GLU A 206 1.86 -17.77 -9.14
C GLU A 206 2.10 -19.05 -9.97
N SER A 207 2.85 -18.95 -11.07
CA SER A 207 3.11 -20.08 -11.98
C SER A 207 4.27 -20.99 -11.57
N GLU A 208 5.17 -20.57 -10.67
CA GLU A 208 6.47 -21.23 -10.53
C GLU A 208 6.63 -22.25 -9.40
N LYS A 209 5.60 -22.56 -8.58
CA LYS A 209 5.70 -23.65 -7.58
C LYS A 209 4.40 -24.41 -7.38
N ASP A 210 4.25 -25.51 -8.11
CA ASP A 210 3.40 -26.62 -7.69
C ASP A 210 3.95 -27.19 -6.38
N PHE A 211 3.42 -26.68 -5.26
CA PHE A 211 3.75 -27.23 -3.94
C PHE A 211 3.16 -28.63 -3.84
N ASP A 212 4.02 -29.65 -3.66
CA ASP A 212 3.57 -31.03 -3.48
C ASP A 212 2.85 -31.18 -2.13
N THR A 213 1.52 -31.19 -2.17
CA THR A 213 0.67 -31.33 -0.98
C THR A 213 0.72 -32.72 -0.35
N SER A 214 1.25 -33.73 -1.07
CA SER A 214 1.35 -35.11 -0.59
C SER A 214 2.25 -35.23 0.64
N ILE A 215 3.22 -34.32 0.81
CA ILE A 215 4.14 -34.32 1.94
C ILE A 215 3.41 -34.17 3.28
N MET A 216 2.30 -33.42 3.31
CA MET A 216 1.49 -33.17 4.51
C MET A 216 0.49 -34.29 4.82
N LYS A 217 0.23 -35.17 3.85
CA LYS A 217 -0.78 -36.24 3.93
C LYS A 217 -0.18 -37.54 4.48
N THR A 218 -1.08 -38.38 4.99
CA THR A 218 -0.79 -39.79 5.30
C THR A 218 -1.28 -40.70 4.17
N ASN A 219 -0.90 -41.98 4.20
CA ASN A 219 -1.37 -42.99 3.24
C ASN A 219 -2.84 -43.41 3.46
N HIS A 220 -3.57 -42.78 4.39
CA HIS A 220 -4.99 -43.08 4.62
C HIS A 220 -5.86 -42.61 3.46
N THR A 221 -6.64 -43.52 2.90
CA THR A 221 -7.68 -43.22 1.91
C THR A 221 -8.99 -42.88 2.60
N TYR A 222 -9.88 -42.17 1.89
CA TYR A 222 -11.18 -41.80 2.40
C TYR A 222 -12.29 -42.02 1.36
N PRO A 223 -13.50 -42.42 1.79
CA PRO A 223 -14.63 -42.58 0.90
C PRO A 223 -15.15 -41.22 0.44
N LYS A 224 -15.70 -41.17 -0.78
CA LYS A 224 -16.27 -39.94 -1.39
C LYS A 224 -17.37 -39.32 -0.52
N ASP A 225 -18.18 -40.14 0.15
CA ASP A 225 -19.28 -39.64 0.98
C ASP A 225 -18.79 -38.78 2.15
N LYS A 226 -17.64 -39.13 2.75
CA LYS A 226 -17.04 -38.31 3.82
C LYS A 226 -16.48 -37.01 3.27
N TYR A 227 -15.93 -37.01 2.06
CA TYR A 227 -15.48 -35.79 1.40
C TYR A 227 -16.64 -34.82 1.19
N ILE A 228 -17.77 -35.30 0.65
CA ILE A 228 -18.96 -34.48 0.40
C ILE A 228 -19.50 -33.87 1.70
N GLN A 229 -19.64 -34.68 2.76
CA GLN A 229 -20.14 -34.20 4.06
C GLN A 229 -19.24 -33.12 4.69
N ILE A 230 -17.92 -33.27 4.58
CA ILE A 230 -16.96 -32.26 5.08
C ILE A 230 -16.96 -31.01 4.19
N GLU A 231 -17.12 -31.15 2.87
CA GLU A 231 -17.24 -30.02 1.96
C GLU A 231 -18.49 -29.18 2.24
N GLU A 232 -19.64 -29.83 2.48
CA GLU A 232 -20.87 -29.16 2.90
C GLU A 232 -20.71 -28.42 4.23
N LEU A 233 -20.08 -29.08 5.22
CA LEU A 233 -19.77 -28.45 6.50
C LEU A 233 -18.85 -27.22 6.33
N TYR A 234 -17.89 -27.29 5.42
CA TYR A 234 -17.00 -26.17 5.10
C TYR A 234 -17.73 -25.01 4.42
N LYS A 235 -18.65 -25.30 3.49
CA LYS A 235 -19.53 -24.28 2.88
C LYS A 235 -20.38 -23.59 3.94
N GLN A 236 -20.97 -24.34 4.88
CA GLN A 236 -21.70 -23.76 6.01
C GLN A 236 -20.83 -22.85 6.86
N TYR A 237 -19.62 -23.30 7.22
CA TYR A 237 -18.66 -22.48 7.96
C TYR A 237 -18.37 -21.14 7.27
N LYS A 238 -18.15 -21.14 5.95
CA LYS A 238 -17.90 -19.91 5.17
C LYS A 238 -19.09 -18.94 5.20
N THR A 239 -20.30 -19.46 5.08
CA THR A 239 -21.54 -18.67 5.16
C THR A 239 -21.70 -18.06 6.55
N ASP A 240 -21.52 -18.85 7.61
CA ASP A 240 -21.64 -18.43 9.01
C ASP A 240 -20.65 -17.31 9.33
N VAL A 241 -19.37 -17.48 8.95
CA VAL A 241 -18.32 -16.46 9.13
C VAL A 241 -18.66 -15.17 8.38
N SER A 242 -19.15 -15.27 7.14
CA SER A 242 -19.49 -14.10 6.33
C SER A 242 -20.66 -13.32 6.90
N GLN A 243 -21.74 -14.00 7.29
CA GLN A 243 -22.91 -13.39 7.94
C GLN A 243 -22.54 -12.73 9.28
N HIS A 244 -21.63 -13.35 10.03
CA HIS A 244 -21.16 -12.80 11.29
C HIS A 244 -20.31 -11.54 11.09
N ILE A 245 -19.44 -11.50 10.08
CA ILE A 245 -18.65 -10.30 9.74
C ILE A 245 -19.57 -9.12 9.35
N ILE A 246 -20.62 -9.37 8.56
CA ILE A 246 -21.62 -8.35 8.21
C ILE A 246 -22.30 -7.82 9.47
N THR A 247 -22.71 -8.72 10.37
CA THR A 247 -23.35 -8.37 11.64
C THR A 247 -22.43 -7.53 12.54
N CYS A 248 -21.15 -7.89 12.66
CA CYS A 248 -20.18 -7.13 13.45
C CYS A 248 -19.94 -5.72 12.89
N LYS A 249 -19.88 -5.58 11.56
CA LYS A 249 -19.76 -4.27 10.89
C LYS A 249 -20.96 -3.38 11.19
N ASN A 250 -22.16 -3.93 11.19
CA ASN A 250 -23.37 -3.19 11.50
C ASN A 250 -23.47 -2.78 12.98
N LYS A 251 -22.79 -3.51 13.88
CA LYS A 251 -22.84 -3.28 15.34
C LYS A 251 -21.59 -2.60 15.93
N ASN A 252 -20.60 -2.21 15.11
CA ASN A 252 -19.32 -1.61 15.56
C ASN A 252 -18.58 -2.40 16.66
N LEU A 253 -18.65 -3.74 16.62
CA LEU A 253 -17.99 -4.62 17.59
C LEU A 253 -16.57 -5.01 17.11
N ASN A 254 -15.58 -4.93 18.00
CA ASN A 254 -14.15 -5.07 17.67
C ASN A 254 -13.50 -6.38 18.18
N GLU A 255 -14.21 -7.51 18.12
CA GLU A 255 -13.81 -8.78 18.77
C GLU A 255 -13.29 -9.86 17.79
N LYS A 256 -12.40 -9.52 16.86
CA LYS A 256 -12.04 -10.44 15.75
C LYS A 256 -11.34 -11.75 16.17
N LYS A 257 -10.59 -11.79 17.27
CA LYS A 257 -9.76 -12.95 17.65
C LYS A 257 -10.55 -14.04 18.40
N GLU A 258 -11.36 -13.67 19.38
CA GLU A 258 -12.15 -14.64 20.17
C GLU A 258 -13.22 -15.33 19.33
N LEU A 259 -13.84 -14.60 18.40
CA LEU A 259 -14.85 -15.11 17.47
C LEU A 259 -14.31 -16.23 16.58
N ARG A 260 -13.12 -16.06 16.02
CA ARG A 260 -12.50 -17.03 15.12
C ARG A 260 -12.31 -18.38 15.81
N THR A 261 -11.84 -18.36 17.06
CA THR A 261 -11.65 -19.56 17.89
C THR A 261 -12.97 -20.31 18.09
N THR A 262 -14.07 -19.59 18.35
CA THR A 262 -15.41 -20.18 18.52
C THR A 262 -15.90 -20.90 17.26
N PHE A 263 -15.78 -20.26 16.08
CA PHE A 263 -16.18 -20.89 14.82
C PHE A 263 -15.32 -22.11 14.47
N ILE A 264 -14.00 -22.02 14.72
CA ILE A 264 -13.07 -23.15 14.53
C ILE A 264 -13.44 -24.32 15.44
N ASN A 265 -13.70 -24.07 16.72
CA ASN A 265 -14.06 -25.13 17.67
C ASN A 265 -15.40 -25.80 17.31
N ARG A 266 -16.41 -25.01 16.91
CA ARG A 266 -17.69 -25.54 16.41
C ARG A 266 -17.49 -26.41 15.17
N PHE A 267 -16.60 -26.01 14.26
CA PHE A 267 -16.27 -26.83 13.10
C PHE A 267 -15.60 -28.14 13.53
N ARG A 268 -14.61 -28.09 14.43
CA ARG A 268 -13.91 -29.28 14.94
C ARG A 268 -14.87 -30.30 15.56
N GLU A 269 -15.82 -29.86 16.38
CA GLU A 269 -16.81 -30.73 17.00
C GLU A 269 -17.75 -31.38 16.00
N LYS A 270 -18.19 -30.66 14.97
CA LYS A 270 -19.03 -31.22 13.91
C LYS A 270 -18.22 -32.17 13.01
N ALA A 271 -16.98 -31.80 12.68
CA ALA A 271 -16.09 -32.59 11.85
C ALA A 271 -15.68 -33.91 12.53
N SER A 272 -15.46 -33.92 13.86
CA SER A 272 -15.12 -35.14 14.61
C SER A 272 -16.28 -36.14 14.66
N LYS A 273 -17.53 -35.66 14.63
CA LYS A 273 -18.73 -36.50 14.52
C LYS A 273 -18.85 -37.17 13.15
N ILE A 274 -18.48 -36.46 12.08
CA ILE A 274 -18.50 -36.99 10.70
C ILE A 274 -17.30 -37.91 10.44
N CYS A 275 -16.13 -37.50 10.91
CA CYS A 275 -14.87 -38.23 10.71
C CYS A 275 -14.06 -38.29 12.00
N SER A 276 -14.18 -39.43 12.71
CA SER A 276 -13.47 -39.67 13.96
C SER A 276 -11.95 -39.85 13.79
N ASN A 277 -11.48 -40.19 12.57
CA ASN A 277 -10.05 -40.33 12.29
C ASN A 277 -9.44 -38.98 11.85
N LYS A 278 -8.57 -38.42 12.70
CA LYS A 278 -7.88 -37.14 12.48
C LYS A 278 -7.00 -37.11 11.22
N TYR A 279 -6.41 -38.23 10.82
CA TYR A 279 -5.56 -38.33 9.63
C TYR A 279 -6.39 -38.32 8.34
N VAL A 280 -7.55 -38.98 8.37
CA VAL A 280 -8.52 -38.95 7.25
C VAL A 280 -9.10 -37.54 7.07
N LEU A 281 -9.49 -36.89 8.17
CA LEU A 281 -9.97 -35.49 8.14
C LEU A 281 -8.91 -34.54 7.58
N CYS A 282 -7.64 -34.72 7.99
CA CYS A 282 -6.51 -33.94 7.50
C CYS A 282 -6.32 -34.08 5.98
N ASN A 283 -6.32 -35.32 5.47
CA ASN A 283 -6.20 -35.59 4.03
C ASN A 283 -7.33 -34.91 3.24
N ILE A 284 -8.59 -35.04 3.69
CA ILE A 284 -9.76 -34.39 3.06
C ILE A 284 -9.61 -32.87 3.01
N LEU A 285 -9.21 -32.24 4.12
CA LEU A 285 -9.07 -30.78 4.18
C LEU A 285 -7.90 -30.28 3.31
N ILE A 286 -6.79 -31.02 3.24
CA ILE A 286 -5.68 -30.69 2.35
C ILE A 286 -6.15 -30.77 0.90
N ASP A 287 -6.81 -31.87 0.49
CA ASP A 287 -7.31 -32.05 -0.86
C ASP A 287 -8.32 -30.98 -1.28
N MET A 288 -9.23 -30.60 -0.38
CA MET A 288 -10.24 -29.58 -0.65
C MET A 288 -9.64 -28.16 -0.73
N CYS A 289 -8.76 -27.79 0.20
CA CYS A 289 -8.30 -26.40 0.36
C CYS A 289 -7.00 -26.07 -0.37
N TYR A 290 -6.16 -27.06 -0.71
CA TYR A 290 -4.96 -26.82 -1.51
C TYR A 290 -5.19 -27.00 -3.01
N SER A 291 -6.21 -27.78 -3.42
CA SER A 291 -6.58 -27.90 -4.85
C SER A 291 -7.43 -26.72 -5.34
N ASN A 292 -8.13 -26.04 -4.42
CA ASN A 292 -8.93 -24.85 -4.71
C ASN A 292 -8.24 -23.59 -4.16
N LYS A 293 -8.54 -22.39 -4.67
CA LYS A 293 -8.04 -21.09 -4.16
C LYS A 293 -8.59 -20.71 -2.77
N GLU A 294 -8.87 -21.70 -1.93
CA GLU A 294 -9.50 -21.57 -0.62
C GLU A 294 -8.45 -21.31 0.48
N SER A 295 -8.90 -20.99 1.69
CA SER A 295 -8.02 -20.57 2.78
C SER A 295 -7.14 -21.71 3.31
N LYS A 296 -5.84 -21.69 2.97
CA LYS A 296 -4.82 -22.60 3.54
C LYS A 296 -4.72 -22.51 5.05
N GLN A 297 -4.92 -21.32 5.61
CA GLN A 297 -4.88 -21.08 7.05
C GLN A 297 -5.95 -21.89 7.80
N PHE A 298 -7.12 -22.12 7.18
CA PHE A 298 -8.16 -22.94 7.79
C PHE A 298 -7.70 -24.39 8.02
N VAL A 299 -6.95 -24.96 7.08
CA VAL A 299 -6.39 -26.31 7.22
C VAL A 299 -5.43 -26.39 8.40
N TRP A 300 -4.56 -25.39 8.56
CA TRP A 300 -3.62 -25.30 9.68
C TRP A 300 -4.34 -25.09 11.02
N ASP A 301 -5.41 -24.29 11.03
CA ASP A 301 -6.23 -24.09 12.22
C ASP A 301 -6.89 -25.40 12.69
N ILE A 302 -7.33 -26.28 11.79
CA ILE A 302 -8.01 -27.54 12.15
C ILE A 302 -7.03 -28.69 12.37
N CYS A 303 -6.08 -28.86 11.45
CA CYS A 303 -5.22 -30.04 11.36
C CYS A 303 -3.73 -29.76 11.56
N GLY A 304 -3.33 -28.56 11.99
CA GLY A 304 -1.92 -28.16 12.12
C GLY A 304 -1.06 -29.15 12.91
N SER A 305 -1.54 -29.60 14.09
CA SER A 305 -0.82 -30.62 14.88
C SER A 305 -0.70 -31.96 14.17
N THR A 306 -1.71 -32.34 13.37
CA THR A 306 -1.68 -33.58 12.59
C THR A 306 -0.71 -33.46 11.42
N ILE A 307 -0.66 -32.30 10.75
CA ILE A 307 0.30 -32.02 9.67
C ILE A 307 1.73 -32.08 10.21
N VAL A 308 2.01 -31.40 11.32
CA VAL A 308 3.35 -31.41 11.96
C VAL A 308 3.75 -32.84 12.31
N ASN A 309 2.86 -33.61 12.93
CA ASN A 309 3.14 -35.02 13.26
C ASN A 309 3.40 -35.87 12.01
N ASN A 310 2.68 -35.65 10.92
CA ASN A 310 2.91 -36.36 9.66
C ASN A 310 4.29 -36.05 9.08
N LEU A 311 4.69 -34.77 9.09
CA LEU A 311 5.99 -34.32 8.61
C LEU A 311 7.12 -34.89 9.48
N LEU A 312 6.98 -34.85 10.80
CA LEU A 312 7.95 -35.43 11.73
C LEU A 312 8.13 -36.93 11.48
N LYS A 313 7.04 -37.70 11.37
CA LYS A 313 7.11 -39.15 11.11
C LYS A 313 7.81 -39.48 9.80
N LYS A 314 7.60 -38.70 8.73
CA LYS A 314 8.29 -38.90 7.45
C LYS A 314 9.79 -38.58 7.49
N HIS A 315 10.21 -37.72 8.42
CA HIS A 315 11.60 -37.29 8.57
C HIS A 315 12.27 -37.85 9.83
N GLY A 316 11.81 -39.01 10.33
CA GLY A 316 12.43 -39.70 11.47
C GLY A 316 12.40 -38.93 12.78
N ASN A 317 11.42 -38.03 12.95
CA ASN A 317 11.26 -37.12 14.08
C ASN A 317 12.44 -36.14 14.29
N ILE A 318 13.21 -35.87 13.24
CA ILE A 318 14.32 -34.92 13.27
C ILE A 318 13.85 -33.58 12.73
N ILE A 319 14.03 -32.51 13.51
CA ILE A 319 13.88 -31.14 13.04
C ILE A 319 15.26 -30.51 12.80
N ARG A 320 15.36 -29.70 11.75
CA ARG A 320 16.54 -28.89 11.44
C ARG A 320 16.18 -27.43 11.57
N TYR A 321 16.91 -26.68 12.39
CA TYR A 321 16.69 -25.25 12.53
C TYR A 321 18.00 -24.48 12.67
N PRO A 322 18.08 -23.26 12.13
CA PRO A 322 19.28 -22.45 12.22
C PRO A 322 19.39 -21.79 13.60
N ILE A 323 20.60 -21.76 14.16
CA ILE A 323 20.96 -20.97 15.34
C ILE A 323 22.05 -19.97 14.98
N ILE A 324 22.11 -18.85 15.70
CA ILE A 324 23.17 -17.86 15.53
C ILE A 324 24.45 -18.41 16.18
N VAL A 325 25.58 -18.29 15.48
CA VAL A 325 26.91 -18.72 15.94
C VAL A 325 27.95 -17.66 15.62
N GLU A 326 29.07 -17.64 16.34
CA GLU A 326 30.14 -16.64 16.12
C GLU A 326 31.23 -17.13 15.14
N ASP A 327 31.59 -18.42 15.20
CA ASP A 327 32.80 -18.91 14.52
C ASP A 327 32.58 -19.87 13.34
N LYS A 328 31.77 -20.93 13.50
CA LYS A 328 31.57 -21.97 12.47
C LYS A 328 30.17 -21.91 11.87
N GLU A 329 29.98 -21.08 10.86
CA GLU A 329 28.72 -20.96 10.11
C GLU A 329 28.55 -22.01 9.01
N ASP A 330 27.29 -22.35 8.75
CA ASP A 330 26.87 -23.01 7.50
C ASP A 330 26.43 -21.97 6.45
N PHE A 331 25.86 -20.83 6.86
CA PHE A 331 25.47 -19.73 5.98
C PHE A 331 25.37 -18.38 6.70
N ILE A 332 25.32 -17.29 5.94
CA ILE A 332 25.19 -15.91 6.44
C ILE A 332 23.88 -15.32 5.93
N TRP A 333 23.11 -14.69 6.81
CA TRP A 333 21.89 -13.96 6.46
C TRP A 333 21.75 -12.69 7.30
N ASN A 334 21.47 -11.56 6.64
CA ASN A 334 21.32 -10.24 7.28
C ASN A 334 22.49 -9.84 8.20
N GLY A 335 23.73 -10.21 7.83
CA GLY A 335 24.93 -9.92 8.61
C GLY A 335 25.16 -10.86 9.81
N HIS A 336 24.28 -11.83 10.06
CA HIS A 336 24.44 -12.83 11.09
C HIS A 336 24.86 -14.18 10.50
N LYS A 337 25.72 -14.87 11.24
CA LYS A 337 26.22 -16.21 10.94
C LYS A 337 25.31 -17.26 11.55
N TYR A 338 24.89 -18.24 10.75
CA TYR A 338 23.96 -19.29 11.18
C TYR A 338 24.56 -20.68 11.01
N LYS A 339 24.25 -21.58 11.94
CA LYS A 339 24.53 -23.00 11.86
C LYS A 339 23.25 -23.81 12.01
N ILE A 340 23.05 -24.81 11.15
CA ILE A 340 21.92 -25.72 11.20
C ILE A 340 22.19 -26.77 12.28
N ILE A 341 21.28 -26.86 13.24
CA ILE A 341 21.30 -27.92 14.26
C ILE A 341 20.17 -28.90 14.00
N GLU A 342 20.45 -30.17 14.22
CA GLU A 342 19.47 -31.26 14.22
C GLU A 342 19.04 -31.56 15.66
N ARG A 343 17.73 -31.72 15.87
CA ARG A 343 17.17 -32.15 17.15
C ARG A 343 16.14 -33.24 16.92
N ASN A 344 16.26 -34.33 17.67
CA ASN A 344 15.25 -35.37 17.73
C ASN A 344 14.12 -34.95 18.69
N ILE A 345 12.88 -35.05 18.24
CA ILE A 345 11.68 -34.80 19.03
C ILE A 345 11.06 -36.16 19.38
N GLU A 346 11.22 -36.62 20.63
CA GLU A 346 10.53 -37.81 21.11
C GLU A 346 9.00 -37.60 21.14
N GLU A 347 8.22 -38.64 20.82
CA GLU A 347 6.75 -38.60 20.78
C GLU A 347 6.19 -38.23 22.19
N GLY A 348 5.80 -36.96 22.39
CA GLY A 348 5.18 -36.52 23.65
C GLY A 348 5.14 -35.02 23.94
N CYS A 349 5.76 -34.16 23.13
CA CYS A 349 5.64 -32.71 23.33
C CYS A 349 4.32 -32.17 22.72
N ASP A 350 3.23 -32.20 23.49
CA ASP A 350 1.96 -31.48 23.25
C ASP A 350 2.11 -29.93 23.33
N GLY A 351 3.24 -29.41 22.84
CA GLY A 351 3.71 -28.06 23.12
C GLY A 351 4.06 -27.23 21.88
N PHE A 352 3.48 -27.53 20.72
CA PHE A 352 3.51 -26.58 19.59
C PHE A 352 2.18 -25.84 19.52
N LYS A 353 2.04 -24.79 20.34
CA LYS A 353 1.08 -23.73 20.06
C LYS A 353 1.64 -22.90 18.89
N CYS A 354 1.09 -23.09 17.70
CA CYS A 354 1.19 -22.10 16.63
C CYS A 354 0.46 -20.81 17.00
#